data_AF-A0A7D9JS60-F1
#
_entry.id   AF-A0A7D9JS60-F1
#
_cell.length_a   1.000
_cell.length_b   1.000
_cell.length_c   1.000
_cell.angle_alpha   90.00
_cell.angle_beta   90.00
_cell.angle_gamma   90.00
#
_symmetry.space_group_name_H-M   'P 1'
#
loop_
_entity.id
_entity.type
_entity.pdbx_description
1 polymer ?
#
loop_
_entity_poly.entity_id
_entity_poly.type
_entity_poly.pdbx_seq_one_letter_code
_entity_poly.pdbx_strand_id
1 'polypeptide(L)'
;MWDKFHFYSLVVSLVLYLVDLATDVYVAVQHHRNGDELLSYVTVYIIVLSAVLVNIYATATLNASCKVRVLDCLTHFSMIHHFIGEICRCKKESGGDKAYPCGSRKHFSECDCDTCKKQLEESVRASLDMSYVRSMEAFTEAVPQWALQVYVMF
;
A
#
# COMPACT_ATOMS: atom_id res chain seq x y z
N MET A 1 -4.98 -9.26 20.28
CA MET A 1 -5.73 -9.98 19.21
C MET A 1 -5.81 -9.14 17.94
N TRP A 2 -6.08 -7.84 18.09
CA TRP A 2 -6.11 -6.84 17.02
C TRP A 2 -4.80 -6.76 16.23
N ASP A 3 -3.64 -6.86 16.89
CA ASP A 3 -2.32 -6.74 16.25
C ASP A 3 -2.01 -7.89 15.27
N LYS A 4 -2.48 -9.11 15.60
CA LYS A 4 -2.30 -10.28 14.73
C LYS A 4 -3.15 -10.16 13.47
N PHE A 5 -4.42 -9.75 13.63
CA PHE A 5 -5.32 -9.55 12.50
C PHE A 5 -4.80 -8.44 11.57
N HIS A 6 -4.34 -7.32 12.14
CA HIS A 6 -3.75 -6.22 11.37
C HIS A 6 -2.51 -6.67 10.59
N PHE A 7 -1.62 -7.43 11.22
CA PHE A 7 -0.45 -8.00 10.56
C PHE A 7 -0.82 -8.91 9.38
N TYR A 8 -1.74 -9.87 9.59
CA TYR A 8 -2.18 -10.75 8.50
C TYR A 8 -2.86 -9.98 7.37
N SER A 9 -3.67 -8.98 7.71
CA SER A 9 -4.29 -8.08 6.73
C SER A 9 -3.23 -7.38 5.88
N LEU A 10 -2.19 -6.82 6.48
CA LEU A 10 -1.07 -6.17 5.76
C LEU A 10 -0.31 -7.15 4.85
N VAL A 11 -0.05 -8.37 5.32
CA VAL A 11 0.64 -9.39 4.51
C VAL A 11 -0.20 -9.81 3.31
N VAL A 12 -1.48 -10.13 3.52
CA VAL A 12 -2.41 -10.48 2.43
C VAL A 12 -2.52 -9.31 1.45
N SER A 13 -2.59 -8.09 1.98
CA SER A 13 -2.65 -6.85 1.22
C SER A 13 -1.46 -6.68 0.28
N LEU A 14 -0.24 -6.93 0.78
CA LEU A 14 0.99 -6.89 -0.01
C LEU A 14 1.03 -8.00 -1.07
N VAL A 15 0.60 -9.21 -0.72
CA VAL A 15 0.57 -10.33 -1.68
C VAL A 15 -0.39 -10.05 -2.82
N LEU A 16 -1.60 -9.56 -2.53
CA LEU A 16 -2.57 -9.19 -3.55
C LEU A 16 -2.01 -8.11 -4.48
N TYR A 17 -1.41 -7.07 -3.91
CA TYR A 17 -0.76 -6.01 -4.68
C TYR A 17 0.33 -6.54 -5.65
N LEU A 18 1.19 -7.44 -5.18
CA LEU A 18 2.22 -8.04 -6.03
C LEU A 18 1.63 -8.91 -7.15
N VAL A 19 0.53 -9.61 -6.86
CA VAL A 19 -0.20 -10.40 -7.86
C VAL A 19 -0.83 -9.49 -8.91
N ASP A 20 -1.49 -8.41 -8.50
CA ASP A 20 -2.14 -7.46 -9.40
C ASP A 20 -1.11 -6.82 -10.35
N LEU A 21 0.02 -6.35 -9.81
CA LEU A 21 1.14 -5.83 -10.61
C LEU A 21 1.68 -6.88 -11.60
N ALA A 22 1.85 -8.13 -11.16
CA ALA A 22 2.33 -9.20 -12.02
C ALA A 22 1.34 -9.52 -13.14
N THR A 23 0.03 -9.52 -12.83
CA THR A 23 -1.03 -9.76 -13.83
C THR A 23 -1.12 -8.64 -14.84
N ASP A 24 -0.97 -7.38 -14.43
CA ASP A 24 -0.98 -6.21 -15.32
C ASP A 24 0.19 -6.24 -16.31
N VAL A 25 1.40 -6.56 -15.83
CA VAL A 25 2.58 -6.75 -16.68
C VAL A 25 2.39 -7.94 -17.63
N TYR A 26 1.82 -9.04 -17.15
CA TYR A 26 1.54 -10.21 -17.97
C TYR A 26 0.57 -9.89 -19.11
N VAL A 27 -0.53 -9.19 -18.82
CA VAL A 27 -1.53 -8.77 -19.82
C VAL A 27 -0.91 -7.84 -20.85
N ALA A 28 -0.10 -6.86 -20.43
CA ALA A 28 0.61 -5.96 -21.34
C ALA A 28 1.54 -6.75 -22.29
N VAL A 29 2.32 -7.70 -21.77
CA VAL A 29 3.19 -8.57 -22.59
C VAL A 29 2.38 -9.45 -23.56
N GLN A 30 1.22 -9.92 -23.13
CA GLN A 30 0.36 -10.76 -23.97
C GLN A 30 -0.23 -9.99 -25.14
N HIS A 31 -0.68 -8.74 -24.94
CA HIS A 31 -1.16 -7.89 -26.04
C HIS A 31 -0.06 -7.62 -27.06
N HIS A 32 1.16 -7.35 -26.59
CA HIS A 32 2.30 -7.16 -27.48
C HIS A 32 2.61 -8.42 -28.31
N ARG A 33 2.53 -9.61 -27.70
CA ARG A 33 2.74 -10.89 -28.41
C ARG A 33 1.66 -11.21 -29.44
N ASN A 34 0.43 -10.78 -29.20
CA ASN A 34 -0.69 -10.98 -30.11
C ASN A 34 -0.68 -10.01 -31.31
N GLY A 35 0.28 -9.08 -31.38
CA GLY A 35 0.38 -8.07 -32.43
C GLY A 35 -0.58 -6.88 -32.26
N ASP A 36 -1.26 -6.78 -31.11
CA ASP A 36 -2.14 -5.67 -30.79
C ASP A 36 -1.38 -4.59 -30.03
N GLU A 37 -0.54 -3.85 -30.77
CA GLU A 37 0.34 -2.85 -30.19
C GLU A 37 -0.42 -1.69 -29.55
N LEU A 38 -1.57 -1.30 -30.12
CA LEU A 38 -2.38 -0.20 -29.59
C LEU A 38 -2.91 -0.55 -28.19
N LEU A 39 -3.50 -1.73 -28.02
CA LEU A 39 -3.97 -2.18 -26.70
C LEU A 39 -2.81 -2.31 -25.72
N SER A 40 -1.68 -2.85 -26.16
CA SER A 40 -0.47 -2.93 -25.32
C SER A 40 -0.03 -1.56 -24.80
N TYR A 41 0.01 -0.53 -25.66
CA TYR A 41 0.39 0.83 -25.24
C TYR A 41 -0.64 1.45 -24.31
N VAL A 42 -1.93 1.26 -24.57
CA VAL A 42 -3.00 1.77 -23.71
C VAL A 42 -2.92 1.14 -22.31
N THR A 43 -2.73 -0.18 -22.21
CA THR A 43 -2.58 -0.86 -20.93
C THR A 43 -1.37 -0.34 -20.15
N VAL A 44 -0.20 -0.23 -20.79
CA VAL A 44 1.01 0.31 -20.14
C VAL A 44 0.81 1.75 -19.69
N TYR A 45 0.20 2.59 -20.52
CA TYR A 45 -0.09 3.99 -20.18
C TYR A 45 -0.99 4.08 -18.94
N ILE A 46 -2.04 3.27 -18.90
CA ILE A 46 -2.98 3.26 -17.79
C ILE A 46 -2.29 2.78 -16.49
N ILE A 47 -1.48 1.72 -16.53
CA ILE A 47 -0.70 1.24 -15.37
C ILE A 47 0.20 2.37 -14.83
N VAL A 48 0.93 3.05 -15.72
CA VAL A 48 1.84 4.14 -15.33
C VAL A 48 1.06 5.32 -14.74
N LEU A 49 -0.07 5.68 -15.34
CA LEU A 49 -0.91 6.77 -14.87
C LEU A 49 -1.48 6.48 -13.46
N SER A 50 -2.00 5.28 -13.23
CA SER A 50 -2.48 4.85 -11.92
C SER A 50 -1.35 4.87 -10.88
N ALA A 51 -0.16 4.38 -11.23
CA ALA A 51 1.03 4.45 -10.36
C ALA A 51 1.35 5.88 -9.91
N VAL A 52 1.34 6.82 -10.85
CA VAL A 52 1.65 8.23 -10.61
C VAL A 52 0.59 8.86 -9.70
N LEU A 53 -0.69 8.59 -9.94
CA LEU A 53 -1.78 9.12 -9.12
C LEU A 53 -1.71 8.62 -7.67
N VAL A 54 -1.45 7.32 -7.48
CA VAL A 54 -1.28 6.72 -6.15
C VAL A 54 -0.07 7.33 -5.44
N ASN A 55 1.07 7.50 -6.12
CA ASN A 55 2.26 8.09 -5.52
C ASN A 55 2.07 9.57 -5.14
N ILE A 56 1.36 10.35 -5.96
CA ILE A 56 0.99 11.74 -5.62
C ILE A 56 0.11 11.75 -4.37
N TYR A 57 -0.91 10.89 -4.32
CA TYR A 57 -1.81 10.80 -3.18
C TYR A 57 -1.09 10.33 -1.91
N ALA A 58 -0.25 9.31 -2.00
CA ALA A 58 0.55 8.80 -0.89
C ALA A 58 1.48 9.89 -0.34
N THR A 59 2.15 10.65 -1.22
CA THR A 59 3.02 11.76 -0.81
C THR A 59 2.25 12.88 -0.12
N ALA A 60 1.06 13.23 -0.64
CA ALA A 60 0.20 14.26 -0.06
C ALA A 60 -0.36 13.83 1.31
N THR A 61 -0.79 12.59 1.44
CA THR A 61 -1.41 12.05 2.67
C THR A 61 -0.39 11.76 3.75
N LEU A 62 0.74 11.12 3.41
CA LEU A 62 1.76 10.72 4.39
C LEU A 62 2.67 11.87 4.84
N ASN A 63 2.49 13.07 4.26
CA ASN A 63 3.27 14.28 4.57
C ASN A 63 4.80 14.01 4.59
N ALA A 64 5.22 13.00 3.82
CA ALA A 64 6.60 12.56 3.78
C ALA A 64 7.39 13.67 3.13
N SER A 65 8.46 14.13 3.80
CA SER A 65 9.39 15.09 3.22
C SER A 65 9.73 14.64 1.81
N CYS A 66 9.45 15.52 0.84
CA CYS A 66 9.61 15.34 -0.60
C CYS A 66 11.09 15.08 -0.96
N LYS A 67 11.59 13.91 -0.54
CA LYS A 67 12.93 13.34 -0.77
C LYS A 67 12.82 11.89 -1.26
N VAL A 68 11.60 11.45 -1.58
CA VAL A 68 11.38 10.28 -2.43
C VAL A 68 11.92 10.67 -3.80
N ARG A 69 12.96 9.98 -4.29
CA ARG A 69 13.58 10.32 -5.57
C ARG A 69 12.50 10.25 -6.64
N VAL A 70 12.54 11.10 -7.66
CA VAL A 70 11.57 11.08 -8.78
C VAL A 70 11.41 9.67 -9.40
N LEU A 71 12.46 8.85 -9.34
CA LEU A 71 12.44 7.44 -9.74
C LEU A 71 11.53 6.55 -8.87
N ASP A 72 11.45 6.82 -7.56
CA ASP A 72 10.57 6.10 -6.64
C ASP A 72 9.10 6.55 -6.82
N CYS A 73 8.85 7.81 -7.20
CA CYS A 73 7.50 8.28 -7.57
C CYS A 73 6.99 7.71 -8.91
N LEU A 74 7.88 7.27 -9.80
CA LEU A 74 7.51 6.64 -11.07
C LEU A 74 7.32 5.13 -10.95
N THR A 75 7.70 4.53 -9.81
CA THR A 75 7.73 3.08 -9.66
C THR A 75 6.88 2.63 -8.49
N HIS A 76 6.29 1.44 -8.64
CA HIS A 76 5.57 0.73 -7.59
C HIS A 76 6.47 0.41 -6.36
N PHE A 77 7.79 0.62 -6.47
CA PHE A 77 8.75 0.41 -5.38
C PHE A 77 8.49 1.31 -4.16
N SER A 78 7.97 2.52 -4.34
CA SER A 78 7.59 3.40 -3.22
C SER A 78 6.54 2.74 -2.31
N MET A 79 5.49 2.20 -2.92
CA MET A 79 4.42 1.48 -2.19
C MET A 79 4.93 0.22 -1.50
N ILE A 80 5.76 -0.59 -2.19
CA ILE A 80 6.40 -1.77 -1.60
C ILE A 80 7.24 -1.38 -0.38
N HIS A 81 8.01 -0.29 -0.49
CA HIS A 81 8.80 0.21 0.62
C HIS A 81 7.94 0.63 1.82
N HIS A 82 6.81 1.31 1.59
CA HIS A 82 5.85 1.65 2.64
C HIS A 82 5.24 0.41 3.30
N PHE A 83 4.87 -0.61 2.52
CA PHE A 83 4.39 -1.89 3.06
C PHE A 83 5.43 -2.59 3.95
N ILE A 84 6.68 -2.69 3.47
CA ILE A 84 7.77 -3.30 4.23
C ILE A 84 8.04 -2.51 5.51
N GLY A 85 8.06 -1.17 5.42
CA GLY A 85 8.20 -0.28 6.55
C GLY A 85 7.14 -0.53 7.63
N GLU A 86 5.89 -0.69 7.21
CA GLU A 86 4.76 -0.89 8.12
C GLU A 86 4.74 -2.28 8.75
N ILE A 87 5.07 -3.32 7.98
CA ILE A 87 5.28 -4.67 8.50
C ILE A 87 6.40 -4.67 9.55
N CYS A 88 7.49 -3.94 9.29
CA CYS A 88 8.59 -3.79 10.23
C CYS A 88 8.19 -3.00 11.47
N ARG A 89 7.35 -1.95 11.34
CA ARG A 89 6.78 -1.20 12.46
C ARG A 89 5.92 -2.10 13.35
N CYS A 90 4.95 -2.82 12.78
CA CYS A 90 4.10 -3.76 13.52
C CYS A 90 4.92 -4.86 14.22
N LYS A 91 6.00 -5.34 13.57
CA LYS A 91 6.91 -6.33 14.19
C LYS A 91 7.69 -5.74 15.37
N LYS A 92 8.09 -4.47 15.31
CA LYS A 92 8.74 -3.75 16.42
C LYS A 92 7.77 -3.40 17.54
N GLU A 93 6.51 -3.19 17.24
CA GLU A 93 5.47 -2.89 18.24
C GLU A 93 4.99 -4.15 18.97
N SER A 94 5.07 -5.30 18.33
CA SER A 94 4.72 -6.59 18.94
C SER A 94 5.81 -7.17 19.86
N GLY A 95 6.99 -6.55 19.98
CA GLY A 95 8.05 -7.03 20.87
C GLY A 95 9.00 -5.94 21.38
N GLY A 96 9.54 -6.12 22.59
CA GLY A 96 10.54 -5.23 23.19
C GLY A 96 9.94 -3.99 23.87
N ASP A 97 10.76 -2.96 24.06
CA ASP A 97 10.44 -1.78 24.87
C ASP A 97 9.26 -0.96 24.31
N LYS A 98 8.98 -1.06 23.00
CA LYS A 98 7.84 -0.38 22.37
C LYS A 98 6.49 -1.06 22.63
N ALA A 99 6.49 -2.36 22.89
CA ALA A 99 5.29 -3.08 23.30
C ALA A 99 4.86 -2.66 24.73
N TYR A 100 5.83 -2.22 25.54
CA TYR A 100 5.68 -1.92 26.97
C TYR A 100 6.30 -0.54 27.30
N PRO A 101 5.82 0.56 26.70
CA PRO A 101 6.48 1.87 26.82
C PRO A 101 6.45 2.45 28.25
N CYS A 102 5.54 1.96 29.10
CA CYS A 102 5.43 2.32 30.50
C CYS A 102 6.15 1.35 31.46
N GLY A 103 6.87 0.35 30.94
CA GLY A 103 7.50 -0.71 31.74
C GLY A 103 6.51 -1.69 32.39
N SER A 104 5.20 -1.57 32.10
CA SER A 104 4.20 -2.52 32.60
C SER A 104 4.28 -3.85 31.86
N ARG A 105 3.73 -4.93 32.44
CA ARG A 105 3.57 -6.21 31.75
C ARG A 105 2.44 -6.20 30.70
N LYS A 106 1.65 -5.13 30.64
CA LYS A 106 0.53 -4.99 29.71
C LYS A 106 0.99 -4.32 28.43
N HIS A 107 0.56 -4.85 27.29
CA HIS A 107 0.81 -4.24 25.99
C HIS A 107 0.22 -2.82 25.94
N PHE A 108 0.82 -1.91 25.17
CA PHE A 108 0.36 -0.51 25.08
C PHE A 108 -1.12 -0.38 24.66
N SER A 109 -1.66 -1.37 23.93
CA SER A 109 -3.08 -1.41 23.54
C SER A 109 -4.05 -1.81 24.66
N GLU A 110 -3.54 -2.37 25.78
CA GLU A 110 -4.35 -2.80 26.94
C GLU A 110 -4.11 -1.95 28.19
N CYS A 111 -3.22 -0.96 28.11
CA CYS A 111 -2.83 -0.13 29.23
C CYS A 111 -3.43 1.28 29.09
N ASP A 112 -4.09 1.76 30.14
CA ASP A 112 -4.79 3.06 30.15
C ASP A 112 -3.90 4.24 30.58
N CYS A 113 -2.58 4.09 30.41
CA CYS A 113 -1.61 5.11 30.78
C CYS A 113 -1.47 6.16 29.67
N ASP A 114 -1.21 7.44 30.01
CA ASP A 114 -1.06 8.50 28.99
C ASP A 114 0.01 8.18 27.94
N THR A 115 1.14 7.60 28.33
CA THR A 115 2.20 7.18 27.40
C THR A 115 1.74 6.07 26.45
N CYS A 116 0.97 5.12 26.97
CA CYS A 116 0.44 3.97 26.25
C CYS A 116 -0.62 4.41 25.25
N LYS A 117 -1.49 5.34 25.67
CA LYS A 117 -2.53 5.96 24.85
C LYS A 117 -1.93 6.76 23.70
N LYS A 118 -0.88 7.55 23.94
CA LYS A 118 -0.15 8.25 22.88
C LYS A 118 0.45 7.28 21.86
N GLN A 119 1.10 6.21 22.33
CA GLN A 119 1.65 5.19 21.44
C GLN A 119 0.55 4.49 20.62
N LEU A 120 -0.60 4.22 21.23
CA LEU A 120 -1.76 3.64 20.55
C LEU A 120 -2.31 4.59 19.48
N GLU A 121 -2.48 5.87 19.81
CA GLU A 121 -2.95 6.91 18.87
C GLU A 121 -2.00 7.07 17.68
N GLU A 122 -0.69 7.07 17.91
CA GLU A 122 0.32 7.10 16.84
C GLU A 122 0.23 5.86 15.95
N SER A 123 0.12 4.67 16.55
CA SER A 123 0.00 3.43 15.80
C SER A 123 -1.28 3.37 14.97
N VAL A 124 -2.41 3.83 15.53
CA VAL A 124 -3.71 3.88 14.84
C VAL A 124 -3.66 4.88 13.70
N ARG A 125 -3.04 6.05 13.89
CA ARG A 125 -2.88 7.05 12.82
C ARG A 125 -2.07 6.49 11.65
N ALA A 126 -0.91 5.87 11.92
CA ALA A 126 -0.08 5.26 10.88
C ALA A 126 -0.85 4.18 10.09
N SER A 127 -1.59 3.31 10.80
CA SER A 127 -2.45 2.30 10.18
C SER A 127 -3.57 2.89 9.32
N LEU A 128 -4.18 4.00 9.76
CA LEU A 128 -5.21 4.70 9.00
C LEU A 128 -4.64 5.33 7.74
N ASP A 129 -3.50 6.03 7.83
CA ASP A 129 -2.86 6.65 6.67
C ASP A 129 -2.53 5.59 5.60
N MET A 130 -1.99 4.44 6.01
CA MET A 130 -1.77 3.30 5.11
C MET A 130 -3.07 2.75 4.50
N SER A 131 -4.16 2.70 5.27
CA SER A 131 -5.46 2.24 4.79
C SER A 131 -6.05 3.19 3.73
N TYR A 132 -5.84 4.51 3.89
CA TYR A 132 -6.24 5.51 2.90
C TYR A 132 -5.46 5.35 1.59
N VAL A 133 -4.14 5.20 1.68
CA VAL A 133 -3.29 4.99 0.50
C VAL A 133 -3.71 3.73 -0.27
N ARG A 134 -3.95 2.63 0.44
CA ARG A 134 -4.43 1.37 -0.15
C ARG A 134 -5.82 1.50 -0.80
N SER A 135 -6.72 2.23 -0.16
CA SER A 135 -8.07 2.45 -0.71
C SER A 135 -8.01 3.22 -2.03
N MET A 136 -7.11 4.21 -2.11
CA MET A 136 -6.89 4.96 -3.34
C MET A 136 -6.24 4.12 -4.43
N GLU A 137 -5.26 3.28 -4.08
CA GLU A 137 -4.65 2.32 -4.99
C GLU A 137 -5.69 1.40 -5.63
N ALA A 138 -6.46 0.69 -4.79
CA ALA A 138 -7.53 -0.20 -5.27
C ALA A 138 -8.54 0.53 -6.15
N PHE A 139 -8.86 1.79 -5.83
CA PHE A 139 -9.73 2.63 -6.66
C PHE A 139 -9.09 2.96 -8.02
N THR A 140 -7.83 3.38 -8.04
CA THR A 140 -7.11 3.73 -9.27
C THR A 140 -6.79 2.52 -10.16
N GLU A 141 -6.73 1.31 -9.61
CA GLU A 141 -6.58 0.07 -10.36
C GLU A 141 -7.91 -0.44 -10.91
N ALA A 142 -9.00 -0.28 -10.15
CA ALA A 142 -10.33 -0.69 -10.58
C ALA A 142 -10.83 0.11 -11.80
N VAL A 143 -10.55 1.41 -11.87
CA VAL A 143 -10.99 2.27 -12.99
C VAL A 143 -10.50 1.76 -14.37
N PRO A 144 -9.20 1.48 -14.57
CA PRO A 144 -8.65 0.79 -15.73
C PRO A 144 -9.35 -0.52 -16.08
N GLN A 145 -9.48 -1.42 -15.10
CA GLN A 145 -10.06 -2.75 -15.32
C GLN A 145 -11.53 -2.66 -15.73
N TRP A 146 -12.28 -1.74 -15.12
CA TRP A 146 -13.65 -1.44 -15.54
C TRP A 146 -13.71 -0.89 -16.96
N ALA A 147 -12.84 0.06 -17.30
CA ALA A 147 -12.81 0.63 -18.65
C ALA A 147 -12.45 -0.43 -19.71
N LEU A 148 -11.50 -1.32 -19.42
CA LEU A 148 -11.10 -2.40 -20.32
C LEU A 148 -12.21 -3.45 -20.48
N GLN A 149 -12.90 -3.80 -19.40
CA GLN A 149 -14.05 -4.71 -19.46
C GLN A 149 -15.20 -4.15 -20.29
N VAL A 150 -15.50 -2.85 -20.16
CA VAL A 150 -16.50 -2.18 -21.00
C VAL A 150 -16.05 -2.22 -22.46
N TYR A 151 -14.78 -1.94 -22.75
CA TYR A 151 -14.27 -1.99 -24.12
C TYR A 151 -14.37 -3.39 -24.75
N VAL A 152 -14.12 -4.46 -24.01
CA VAL A 152 -14.22 -5.85 -24.53
C VAL A 152 -15.68 -6.28 -24.73
N MET A 153 -16.63 -5.70 -24.00
CA MET A 153 -18.06 -6.04 -24.11
C MET A 153 -18.77 -5.38 -25.31
N PHE A 154 -18.20 -4.32 -25.89
CA PHE A 154 -18.81 -3.54 -26.97
C PHE A 154 -17.97 -3.62 -28.26
#